data_AF-A0AAJ4AQC8-F1
#
_entry.id   AF-A0AAJ4AQC8-F1
#
_cell.length_a   1.000
_cell.length_b   1.000
_cell.length_c   1.000
_cell.angle_alpha   90.00
_cell.angle_beta   90.00
_cell.angle_gamma   90.00
#
_symmetry.space_group_name_H-M   'P 1'
#
loop_
_entity.id
_entity.type
_entity.pdbx_description
1 polymer ?
#
loop_
_entity_poly.entity_id
_entity_poly.type
_entity_poly.pdbx_seq_one_letter_code
_entity_poly.pdbx_strand_id
1 'polypeptide(L)' 'MIKRNGLTLPLNDAHVLQRRGIVIAYKDGEPLHFTLLRCLDGEYTRIYFGAARKDNIQDFESIIDYGDKFEMVTKWLAS' A
#
# COMPACT_ATOMS: atom_id res chain seq x y z
N MET A 1 10.98 -2.76 -11.30
CA MET A 1 10.73 -1.89 -10.14
C MET A 1 9.88 -0.75 -10.67
N ILE A 2 8.68 -0.52 -10.13
CA ILE A 2 7.78 0.51 -10.68
C ILE A 2 8.07 1.82 -9.96
N LYS A 3 8.32 2.88 -10.71
CA LYS A 3 8.61 4.22 -10.19
C LYS A 3 7.51 5.18 -10.63
N ARG A 4 6.86 5.84 -9.68
CA ARG A 4 5.71 6.72 -9.90
C ARG A 4 5.67 7.80 -8.83
N ASN A 5 5.56 9.08 -9.23
CA ASN A 5 5.57 10.25 -8.32
C ASN A 5 6.78 10.31 -7.35
N GLY A 6 7.97 9.88 -7.80
CA GLY A 6 9.16 9.81 -6.94
C GLY A 6 9.17 8.60 -6.00
N LEU A 7 8.06 7.87 -5.90
CA LEU A 7 7.89 6.67 -5.11
C LEU A 7 8.23 5.44 -5.93
N THR A 8 8.73 4.41 -5.24
CA THR A 8 9.13 3.17 -5.88
C THR A 8 8.47 1.98 -5.18
N LEU A 9 7.75 1.17 -5.97
CA LEU A 9 7.29 -0.16 -5.59
C LEU A 9 8.43 -1.16 -5.79
N PRO A 10 9.00 -1.70 -4.71
CA PRO A 10 9.80 -2.91 -4.82
C PRO A 10 8.91 -4.03 -5.38
N LEU A 11 9.37 -4.70 -6.45
CA LEU A 11 8.61 -5.72 -7.19
C LEU A 11 8.34 -7.01 -6.39
N ASN A 12 8.64 -7.04 -5.09
CA ASN A 12 8.51 -8.26 -4.29
C ASN A 12 7.43 -8.12 -3.21
N ASP A 13 6.78 -9.26 -2.96
CA ASP A 13 5.69 -9.44 -2.00
C ASP A 13 6.03 -9.04 -0.56
N ALA A 14 7.31 -8.88 -0.23
CA ALA A 14 7.82 -8.57 1.10
C ALA A 14 7.45 -7.15 1.61
N HIS A 15 6.83 -6.30 0.78
CA HIS A 15 6.52 -4.90 1.11
C HIS A 15 5.03 -4.60 1.29
N VAL A 16 4.16 -5.57 1.03
CA VAL A 16 2.75 -5.44 1.39
C VAL A 16 2.62 -5.86 2.86
N LEU A 17 2.59 -4.87 3.75
CA LEU A 17 2.55 -5.11 5.20
C LEU A 17 1.28 -5.82 5.65
N GLN A 18 0.21 -5.68 4.86
CA GLN A 18 -1.02 -6.41 5.08
C GLN A 18 -1.69 -6.74 3.74
N ARG A 19 -1.52 -7.98 3.29
CA ARG A 19 -2.46 -8.60 2.35
C ARG A 19 -3.65 -9.09 3.17
N ARG A 20 -4.83 -8.51 2.92
CA ARG A 20 -6.13 -8.83 3.59
C ARG A 20 -6.35 -8.11 4.92
N GLY A 21 -6.47 -6.80 4.87
CA GLY A 21 -7.26 -6.07 5.87
C GLY A 21 -8.76 -6.38 5.74
N ILE A 22 -9.55 -5.60 6.46
CA ILE A 22 -11.01 -5.60 6.37
C ILE A 22 -11.43 -5.29 4.93
N VAL A 23 -12.48 -5.97 4.43
CA VAL A 23 -13.12 -5.58 3.16
C VAL A 23 -13.83 -4.27 3.41
N ILE A 24 -13.42 -3.22 2.69
CA ILE A 24 -13.95 -1.87 2.87
C ILE A 24 -14.88 -1.45 1.74
N ALA A 25 -14.79 -2.11 0.58
CA ALA A 25 -15.63 -1.81 -0.58
C ALA A 25 -15.67 -3.00 -1.56
N TYR A 26 -16.47 -2.85 -2.62
CA TYR A 26 -16.50 -3.74 -3.78
C TYR A 26 -16.38 -2.92 -5.06
N LYS A 27 -15.72 -3.48 -6.07
CA LYS A 27 -15.63 -2.90 -7.43
C LYS A 27 -15.83 -4.02 -8.44
N ASP A 28 -16.84 -3.86 -9.30
CA ASP A 28 -17.20 -4.85 -10.33
C ASP A 28 -17.43 -6.26 -9.77
N GLY A 29 -17.98 -6.36 -8.55
CA GLY A 29 -18.21 -7.62 -7.85
C GLY A 29 -17.00 -8.18 -7.07
N GLU A 30 -15.81 -7.60 -7.25
CA GLU A 30 -14.59 -8.01 -6.54
C GLU A 30 -14.41 -7.23 -5.23
N PRO A 31 -14.04 -7.89 -4.12
CA PRO A 31 -13.80 -7.22 -2.84
C PRO A 31 -12.52 -6.38 -2.88
N LEU A 32 -12.62 -5.15 -2.34
CA LEU A 32 -11.48 -4.29 -2.09
C LEU A 32 -11.10 -4.34 -0.61
N HIS A 33 -9.85 -4.69 -0.35
CA HIS A 33 -9.31 -4.78 1.00
C HIS A 33 -8.57 -3.52 1.37
N PHE A 34 -8.72 -3.10 2.63
CA PHE A 34 -7.76 -2.16 3.22
C PHE A 34 -6.35 -2.75 3.13
N THR A 35 -5.46 -2.00 2.50
CA THR A 35 -4.12 -2.45 2.14
C THR A 35 -3.11 -1.38 2.55
N LEU A 36 -2.04 -1.82 3.23
CA LEU A 36 -0.89 -0.99 3.59
C LEU A 36 0.28 -1.34 2.68
N LEU A 37 0.79 -0.34 1.96
CA LEU A 37 1.92 -0.46 1.04
C LEU A 37 3.14 0.25 1.62
N ARG A 38 4.26 -0.46 1.69
CA ARG A 38 5.56 0.14 1.97
C ARG A 38 6.22 0.57 0.65
N CYS A 39 6.51 1.85 0.51
CA CYS A 39 7.14 2.44 -0.68
C CYS A 39 8.45 3.13 -0.31
N LEU A 40 9.39 3.14 -1.25
CA LEU A 40 10.61 3.95 -1.13
C LEU A 40 10.37 5.34 -1.74
N ASP A 41 10.65 6.39 -0.97
CA ASP A 41 10.62 7.79 -1.36
C ASP A 41 12.04 8.38 -1.22
N GLY A 42 12.82 8.33 -2.29
CA GLY A 42 14.27 8.56 -2.21
C GLY A 42 14.94 7.51 -1.30
N GLU A 43 15.60 7.97 -0.23
CA GLU A 43 16.24 7.11 0.78
C GLU A 43 15.30 6.69 1.93
N TYR A 44 14.10 7.28 1.99
CA TYR A 44 13.17 7.05 3.08
C TYR A 44 12.16 5.95 2.73
N THR A 45 11.81 5.15 3.73
CA THR A 45 10.68 4.23 3.64
C THR A 45 9.43 4.90 4.16
N ARG A 46 8.36 4.94 3.35
CA ARG A 46 7.04 5.46 3.74
C ARG A 46 5.96 4.39 3.61
N ILE A 47 4.87 4.56 4.37
CA ILE A 47 3.70 3.69 4.29
C ILE A 47 2.52 4.48 3.73
N TYR A 48 1.87 3.90 2.73
CA TYR A 48 0.65 4.40 2.11
C TYR A 48 -0.48 3.42 2.36
N PHE A 49 -1.71 3.89 2.37
CA PHE A 49 -2.87 3.03 2.51
C PHE A 49 -3.94 3.34 1.47
N GLY A 50 -4.71 2.30 1.15
CA GLY A 50 -5.90 2.45 0.32
C GLY A 50 -6.56 1.10 0.06
N ALA A 51 -7.47 1.11 -0.91
CA ALA A 51 -8.26 -0.05 -1.28
C ALA A 51 -7.59 -0.80 -2.44
N ALA A 52 -7.39 -2.11 -2.31
CA ALA A 52 -6.86 -2.92 -3.41
C ALA A 52 -7.51 -4.31 -3.47
N ARG A 53 -7.65 -4.82 -4.71
CA ARG A 53 -7.90 -6.23 -4.97
C ARG A 53 -6.63 -7.02 -4.72
N LYS A 54 -6.79 -8.31 -4.40
CA LYS A 54 -5.67 -9.21 -4.15
C LYS A 54 -4.72 -9.21 -5.36
N ASP A 55 -3.44 -8.93 -5.11
CA ASP A 55 -2.35 -9.05 -6.08
C ASP A 55 -2.55 -8.27 -7.38
N ASN A 56 -3.31 -7.16 -7.30
CA ASN A 56 -3.55 -6.30 -8.43
C ASN A 56 -2.61 -5.10 -8.42
N ILE A 57 -1.65 -5.10 -9.35
CA ILE A 57 -0.61 -4.06 -9.42
C ILE A 57 -1.18 -2.68 -9.77
N GLN A 58 -2.26 -2.61 -10.55
CA GLN A 58 -2.91 -1.36 -10.92
C GLN A 58 -3.57 -0.69 -9.70
N ASP A 59 -4.13 -1.49 -8.80
CA ASP A 59 -4.67 -0.96 -7.54
C ASP A 59 -3.53 -0.42 -6.65
N PHE A 60 -2.38 -1.08 -6.62
CA PHE A 60 -1.21 -0.58 -5.88
C PHE A 60 -0.66 0.72 -6.47
N GLU A 61 -0.60 0.82 -7.80
CA GLU A 61 -0.26 2.07 -8.48
C GLU A 61 -1.25 3.18 -8.14
N SER A 62 -2.54 2.87 -8.05
CA SER A 62 -3.57 3.85 -7.68
C SER A 62 -3.42 4.34 -6.23
N ILE A 63 -3.00 3.47 -5.31
CA ILE A 63 -2.67 3.86 -3.93
C ILE A 63 -1.43 4.77 -3.89
N ILE A 64 -0.50 4.65 -4.83
CA ILE A 64 0.68 5.53 -4.91
C ILE A 64 0.33 6.89 -5.52
N ASP A 65 -0.59 6.90 -6.47
CA ASP A 65 -1.05 8.12 -7.12
C ASP A 65 -1.95 8.96 -6.19
N TYR A 66 -2.82 8.30 -5.41
CA TYR A 66 -3.91 8.97 -4.69
C TYR A 66 -4.04 8.58 -3.22
N GLY A 67 -3.33 7.55 -2.76
CA GLY A 67 -3.45 7.07 -1.39
C GLY A 67 -2.88 8.06 -0.38
N ASP A 68 -3.55 8.14 0.76
CA ASP A 68 -3.10 8.98 1.85
C ASP A 68 -1.85 8.40 2.52
N LYS A 69 -1.00 9.31 3.00
CA LYS A 69 0.19 8.94 3.77
C LYS A 69 -0.23 8.56 5.16
N PHE A 70 0.21 7.38 5.62
CA PHE A 70 0.03 6.97 7.00
C PHE A 70 1.35 7.17 7.76
N GLU A 71 1.34 7.98 8.80
CA GLU A 71 2.44 7.97 9.77
C GLU A 71 2.22 6.79 10.72
N MET A 72 3.12 5.81 10.65
CA MET A 72 3.08 4.67 11.55
C MET A 72 3.27 5.17 12.99
N VAL A 73 2.31 4.88 13.87
CA VAL A 73 2.45 5.12 15.32
C VAL A 73 3.47 4.11 15.87
N THR A 74 4.76 4.40 15.70
CA THR A 74 5.88 3.55 16.13
C THR A 74 5.88 3.30 17.64
N LYS A 75 5.22 4.15 18.42
CA LYS A 75 5.02 3.97 19.87
C LYS A 75 4.33 2.65 20.22
N TRP A 76 3.52 2.06 19.34
CA TRP A 76 2.86 0.77 19.60
C TRP A 76 3.75 -0.44 19.32
N LEU A 77 4.79 -0.26 18.50
CA LEU A 77 5.75 -1.31 18.13
C LEU A 77 7.05 -1.24 18.95
N ALA A 78 7.21 -0.20 19.77
CA ALA A 78 8.28 -0.11 20.74
C ALA A 78 7.96 -1.01 21.93
N SER A 79 8.25 -2.30 21.77
CA SER A 79 8.44 -3.26 22.87
C SER A 79 9.87 -3.21 23.37
#